data_AF-A0A4S8RK57-F1
#
_entry.id   AF-A0A4S8RK57-F1
#
_cell.length_a   1.000
_cell.length_b   1.000
_cell.length_c   1.000
_cell.angle_alpha   90.00
_cell.angle_beta   90.00
_cell.angle_gamma   90.00
#
_symmetry.space_group_name_H-M   'P 1'
#
loop_
_entity.id
_entity.type
_entity.pdbx_description
1 polymer ?
#
loop_
_entity_poly.entity_id
_entity_poly.type
_entity_poly.pdbx_seq_one_letter_code
_entity_poly.pdbx_strand_id
1 'polypeptide(L)'
;MTTLTTPPNFPPISEILPSPFPARSQTASAKVNGIDTNVTCLYFADKILITITQGGRLGQWIQIPLTSASPTSYDTSIPLPSASNDIGDGNGNGGGNMILPLEHLTPRTLLGAGGEKRERIGHLYASQIGSMILGRDPEERRTVLVGLGLELGEKDAREGEREGYFDLLELVQGVL
;
A
#
# COMPACT_ATOMS: atom_id res chain seq x y z
N MET A 1 -49.61 10.70 31.05
CA MET A 1 -48.43 11.44 30.56
C MET A 1 -47.21 10.59 30.87
N THR A 2 -46.67 9.89 29.88
CA THR A 2 -45.50 9.01 30.03
C THR A 2 -44.62 9.23 28.81
N THR A 3 -43.49 9.90 29.02
CA THR A 3 -42.46 10.18 28.01
C THR A 3 -41.53 8.98 27.90
N LEU A 4 -41.54 8.31 26.75
CA LEU A 4 -40.60 7.23 26.44
C LEU A 4 -39.29 7.83 25.92
N THR A 5 -38.22 7.52 26.64
CA THR A 5 -36.82 7.87 26.41
C THR A 5 -36.30 7.30 25.10
N THR A 6 -35.74 8.16 24.24
CA THR A 6 -34.99 7.78 23.02
C THR A 6 -33.65 7.15 23.42
N PRO A 7 -33.26 5.96 22.89
CA PRO A 7 -31.97 5.36 23.16
C PRO A 7 -30.83 6.12 22.44
N PRO A 8 -29.58 6.02 22.94
CA PRO A 8 -28.44 6.77 22.44
C PRO A 8 -28.09 6.38 20.99
N ASN A 9 -27.81 7.41 20.18
CA ASN A 9 -27.39 7.35 18.79
C ASN A 9 -26.05 6.59 18.69
N PHE A 10 -26.10 5.32 18.29
CA PHE A 10 -24.90 4.58 17.88
C PHE A 10 -24.42 5.14 16.54
N PRO A 11 -23.10 5.32 16.32
CA PRO A 11 -22.59 5.72 15.02
C PRO A 11 -23.04 4.70 13.97
N PRO A 12 -23.37 5.14 12.74
CA PRO A 12 -23.83 4.24 11.69
C PRO A 12 -22.76 3.18 11.44
N ILE A 13 -23.15 1.92 11.56
CA ILE A 13 -22.37 0.79 11.06
C ILE A 13 -22.16 1.07 9.57
N SER A 14 -20.90 1.18 9.14
CA SER A 14 -20.54 1.40 7.73
C SER A 14 -21.33 0.42 6.87
N GLU A 15 -22.17 0.92 5.97
CA GLU A 15 -23.05 0.10 5.15
C GLU A 15 -22.19 -0.79 4.22
N ILE A 16 -22.07 -2.08 4.55
CA ILE A 16 -21.23 -3.02 3.80
C ILE A 16 -21.98 -3.40 2.53
N LEU A 17 -21.59 -2.81 1.39
CA LEU A 17 -22.14 -3.19 0.10
C LEU A 17 -21.58 -4.57 -0.32
N PRO A 18 -22.43 -5.50 -0.79
CA PRO A 18 -21.98 -6.82 -1.22
C PRO A 18 -21.14 -6.70 -2.50
N SER A 19 -19.94 -7.27 -2.49
CA SER A 19 -19.11 -7.43 -3.70
C SER A 19 -19.51 -8.70 -4.47
N PRO A 20 -19.47 -8.69 -5.82
CA PRO A 20 -19.76 -9.89 -6.61
C PRO A 20 -18.78 -11.03 -6.28
N PHE A 21 -19.29 -12.26 -6.28
CA PHE A 21 -18.48 -13.45 -6.06
C PHE A 21 -18.15 -14.14 -7.40
N PRO A 22 -16.89 -14.57 -7.62
CA PRO A 22 -15.74 -14.32 -6.76
C PRO A 22 -15.28 -12.86 -6.82
N ALA A 23 -14.65 -12.40 -5.73
CA ALA A 23 -14.02 -11.08 -5.70
C ALA A 23 -12.99 -10.98 -6.84
N ARG A 24 -12.93 -9.82 -7.51
CA ARG A 24 -11.95 -9.61 -8.58
C ARG A 24 -10.55 -9.80 -7.99
N SER A 25 -9.78 -10.70 -8.59
CA SER A 25 -8.43 -11.04 -8.13
C SER A 25 -7.43 -11.03 -9.27
N GLN A 26 -6.20 -10.62 -8.98
CA GLN A 26 -5.05 -10.70 -9.87
C GLN A 26 -3.88 -11.34 -9.12
N THR A 27 -3.09 -12.16 -9.80
CA THR A 27 -1.92 -12.82 -9.21
C THR A 27 -0.76 -12.75 -10.19
N ALA A 28 0.43 -12.50 -9.67
CA ALA A 28 1.69 -12.58 -10.40
C ALA A 28 2.73 -13.31 -9.56
N SER A 29 3.75 -13.86 -10.23
CA SER A 29 4.86 -14.53 -9.57
C SER A 29 6.15 -14.24 -10.32
N ALA A 30 7.20 -13.91 -9.57
CA ALA A 30 8.53 -13.70 -10.10
C ALA A 30 9.59 -14.00 -9.04
N LYS A 31 10.85 -14.03 -9.45
CA LYS A 31 11.97 -14.14 -8.52
C LYS A 31 12.41 -12.74 -8.10
N VAL A 32 12.38 -12.46 -6.81
CA VAL A 32 12.89 -11.22 -6.22
C VAL A 32 14.11 -11.60 -5.39
N ASN A 33 15.29 -11.06 -5.70
CA ASN A 33 16.56 -11.47 -5.08
C ASN A 33 16.82 -12.99 -5.12
N GLY A 34 16.39 -13.65 -6.20
CA GLY A 34 16.51 -15.10 -6.37
C GLY A 34 15.49 -15.92 -5.56
N ILE A 35 14.59 -15.29 -4.80
CA ILE A 35 13.55 -15.95 -4.01
C ILE A 35 12.22 -15.92 -4.77
N ASP A 36 11.59 -17.09 -4.91
CA ASP A 36 10.27 -17.19 -5.53
C ASP A 36 9.22 -16.41 -4.70
N THR A 37 8.67 -15.39 -5.34
CA THR A 37 7.76 -14.43 -4.73
C THR A 37 6.42 -14.47 -5.46
N ASN A 38 5.34 -14.68 -4.72
CA ASN A 38 3.97 -14.62 -5.23
C ASN A 38 3.27 -13.37 -4.67
N VAL A 39 2.63 -12.62 -5.55
CA VAL A 39 1.82 -11.46 -5.19
C VAL A 39 0.40 -11.70 -5.66
N THR A 40 -0.57 -11.51 -4.77
CA THR A 40 -1.99 -11.58 -5.10
C THR A 40 -2.69 -10.32 -4.61
N CYS A 41 -3.54 -9.75 -5.45
CA CYS A 41 -4.39 -8.60 -5.16
C CYS A 41 -5.86 -9.04 -5.27
N LEU A 42 -6.67 -8.75 -4.24
CA LEU A 42 -8.12 -8.97 -4.23
C LEU A 42 -8.84 -7.67 -3.91
N TYR A 43 -9.87 -7.37 -4.69
CA TYR A 43 -10.70 -6.17 -4.51
C TYR A 43 -12.02 -6.55 -3.85
N PHE A 44 -12.21 -6.10 -2.61
CA PHE A 44 -13.49 -6.12 -1.92
C PHE A 44 -14.18 -4.75 -2.04
N ALA A 45 -15.43 -4.66 -1.61
CA ALA A 45 -16.18 -3.40 -1.63
C ALA A 45 -15.58 -2.35 -0.68
N ASP A 46 -15.05 -2.78 0.46
CA ASP A 46 -14.56 -1.91 1.54
C ASP A 46 -13.02 -1.83 1.64
N LYS A 47 -12.32 -2.79 1.02
CA LYS A 47 -10.87 -2.93 1.13
C LYS A 47 -10.21 -3.55 -0.10
N ILE A 48 -8.93 -3.28 -0.24
CA ILE A 48 -8.05 -3.95 -1.20
C ILE A 48 -7.10 -4.83 -0.40
N LEU A 49 -7.09 -6.13 -0.65
CA LEU A 49 -6.21 -7.09 0.01
C LEU A 49 -5.05 -7.42 -0.90
N ILE A 50 -3.83 -7.14 -0.46
CA ILE A 50 -2.60 -7.47 -1.19
C ILE A 50 -1.78 -8.40 -0.32
N THR A 51 -1.44 -9.56 -0.84
CA THR A 51 -0.57 -10.53 -0.16
C THR A 51 0.69 -10.76 -0.96
N ILE A 52 1.83 -10.59 -0.33
CA ILE A 52 3.16 -10.82 -0.87
C ILE A 52 3.78 -11.94 -0.05
N THR A 53 4.02 -13.10 -0.67
CA THR A 53 4.54 -14.29 0.01
C THR A 53 5.84 -14.76 -0.64
N GLN A 54 6.87 -14.98 0.17
CA GLN A 54 8.09 -15.68 -0.21
C GLN A 54 8.18 -16.99 0.57
N GLY A 55 8.50 -18.10 -0.11
CA GLY A 55 8.60 -19.43 0.52
C GLY A 55 7.32 -19.88 1.25
N GLY A 56 6.15 -19.42 0.81
CA GLY A 56 4.84 -19.73 1.42
C GLY A 56 4.59 -19.06 2.78
N ARG A 57 5.42 -18.09 3.17
CA ARG A 57 5.27 -17.39 4.45
C ARG A 57 4.36 -16.17 4.29
N LEU A 58 3.63 -15.86 5.36
CA LEU A 58 2.89 -14.62 5.53
C LEU A 58 3.05 -14.19 6.99
N GLY A 59 4.01 -13.29 7.22
CA GLY A 59 4.56 -13.05 8.54
C GLY A 59 4.07 -11.76 9.20
N GLN A 60 3.63 -10.78 8.41
CA GLN A 60 3.26 -9.46 8.90
C GLN A 60 2.01 -8.95 8.17
N TRP A 61 1.12 -8.26 8.89
CA TRP A 61 -0.07 -7.62 8.34
C TRP A 61 -0.08 -6.13 8.66
N ILE A 62 -0.32 -5.31 7.65
CA ILE A 62 -0.30 -3.85 7.76
C ILE A 62 -1.54 -3.29 7.08
N GLN A 63 -2.28 -2.43 7.77
CA GLN A 63 -3.38 -1.68 7.16
C GLN A 63 -2.92 -0.27 6.77
N ILE A 64 -3.51 0.26 5.71
CA ILE A 64 -3.30 1.61 5.23
C ILE A 64 -4.66 2.19 4.84
N PRO A 65 -5.21 3.15 5.59
CA PRO A 65 -6.36 3.90 5.14
C PRO A 65 -5.94 4.84 3.99
N LEU A 66 -6.57 4.74 2.83
CA LEU A 66 -6.33 5.66 1.71
C LEU A 66 -7.14 6.96 1.86
N THR A 67 -8.22 6.94 2.65
CA THR A 67 -8.89 8.18 3.07
C THR A 67 -8.04 8.92 4.08
N SER A 68 -7.80 10.21 3.85
CA SER A 68 -7.27 11.07 4.90
C SER A 68 -8.23 11.10 6.09
N ALA A 69 -7.71 10.87 7.30
CA ALA A 69 -8.47 10.92 8.54
C ALA A 69 -8.85 12.36 8.97
N SER A 70 -8.39 13.38 8.25
CA SER A 70 -8.59 14.79 8.60
C SER A 70 -9.68 15.42 7.71
N PRO A 71 -10.86 15.79 8.25
CA PRO A 71 -11.88 16.54 7.49
C PRO A 71 -11.42 17.96 7.07
N THR A 72 -10.25 18.41 7.53
CA THR A 72 -9.58 19.66 7.16
C THR A 72 -8.43 19.48 6.17
N SER A 73 -8.03 18.26 5.81
CA SER A 73 -7.07 18.08 4.70
C SER A 73 -7.87 18.07 3.40
N TYR A 74 -8.30 19.25 2.99
CA TYR A 74 -8.51 19.48 1.57
C TYR A 74 -7.18 19.17 0.87
N ASP A 75 -7.30 18.43 -0.22
CA ASP A 75 -6.39 18.33 -1.34
C ASP A 75 -5.27 19.39 -1.34
N THR A 76 -4.16 19.13 -0.63
CA THR A 76 -2.87 19.55 -1.18
C THR A 76 -2.55 18.52 -2.24
N SER A 77 -3.21 18.68 -3.39
CA SER A 77 -2.64 18.36 -4.68
C SER A 77 -1.32 19.12 -4.68
N ILE A 78 -0.24 18.50 -4.19
CA ILE A 78 1.08 18.88 -4.63
C ILE A 78 0.97 18.63 -6.13
N PRO A 79 1.04 19.66 -6.99
CA PRO A 79 1.19 19.38 -8.39
C PRO A 79 2.41 18.48 -8.46
N LEU A 80 2.28 17.24 -8.98
CA LEU A 80 3.47 16.59 -9.53
C LEU A 80 4.13 17.69 -10.36
N PRO A 81 5.42 17.99 -10.17
CA PRO A 81 6.05 19.02 -10.96
C PRO A 81 5.79 18.64 -12.42
N SER A 82 4.85 19.34 -13.04
CA SER A 82 4.62 19.28 -14.47
C SER A 82 6.01 19.50 -15.03
N ALA A 83 6.50 18.55 -15.82
CA ALA A 83 7.71 18.72 -16.59
C ALA A 83 7.50 19.96 -17.48
N SER A 84 7.79 21.14 -16.93
CA SER A 84 8.03 22.33 -17.71
C SER A 84 9.32 22.00 -18.43
N ASN A 85 9.17 21.59 -19.69
CA ASN A 85 10.16 21.82 -20.72
C ASN A 85 10.57 23.30 -20.60
N ASP A 86 11.61 23.58 -19.83
CA ASP A 86 12.35 24.81 -19.97
C ASP A 86 13.82 24.47 -20.14
N ILE A 87 14.34 25.02 -21.21
CA ILE A 87 15.60 24.72 -21.86
C ILE A 87 16.71 25.34 -21.02
N GLY A 88 17.68 24.54 -20.56
CA GLY A 88 18.81 25.11 -19.82
C GLY A 88 19.82 24.12 -19.27
N ASP A 89 20.78 23.77 -20.14
CA ASP A 89 22.18 23.47 -19.82
C ASP A 89 22.55 22.16 -19.09
N GLY A 90 23.10 21.23 -19.89
CA GLY A 90 24.36 20.55 -19.57
C GLY A 90 24.40 19.53 -18.43
N ASN A 91 24.29 18.25 -18.81
CA ASN A 91 24.97 17.08 -18.20
C ASN A 91 24.22 16.26 -17.12
N GLY A 92 23.55 15.18 -17.55
CA GLY A 92 23.54 13.89 -16.80
C GLY A 92 22.19 13.36 -16.29
N ASN A 93 21.46 12.67 -17.17
CA ASN A 93 20.54 11.52 -16.91
C ASN A 93 19.58 11.53 -15.70
N GLY A 94 18.27 11.56 -16.03
CA GLY A 94 17.25 10.78 -15.30
C GLY A 94 16.17 11.59 -14.59
N GLY A 95 15.22 12.15 -15.34
CA GLY A 95 13.94 12.64 -14.81
C GLY A 95 13.05 11.51 -14.30
N GLY A 96 13.50 10.79 -13.27
CA GLY A 96 12.71 9.77 -12.59
C GLY A 96 11.67 10.45 -11.71
N ASN A 97 10.40 10.23 -12.03
CA ASN A 97 9.26 10.54 -11.18
C ASN A 97 9.55 9.96 -9.78
N MET A 98 10.02 10.79 -8.83
CA MET A 98 10.36 10.34 -7.49
C MET A 98 9.04 9.94 -6.82
N ILE A 99 8.73 8.64 -6.82
CA ILE A 99 7.57 8.06 -6.14
C ILE A 99 7.83 8.18 -4.64
N LEU A 100 7.59 9.37 -4.10
CA LEU A 100 7.60 9.63 -2.68
C LEU A 100 6.28 9.11 -2.09
N PRO A 101 6.32 8.38 -0.97
CA PRO A 101 5.10 7.96 -0.31
C PRO A 101 4.29 9.18 0.11
N LEU A 102 2.99 9.16 -0.15
CA LEU A 102 2.09 10.27 0.18
C LEU A 102 2.02 10.47 1.70
N GLU A 103 2.20 11.71 2.16
CA GLU A 103 2.35 12.06 3.58
C GLU A 103 1.13 11.72 4.45
N HIS A 104 -0.06 11.56 3.85
CA HIS A 104 -1.29 11.23 4.58
C HIS A 104 -1.49 9.73 4.81
N LEU A 105 -0.67 8.87 4.17
CA LEU A 105 -0.76 7.44 4.37
C LEU A 105 -0.16 7.08 5.73
N THR A 106 -0.96 6.46 6.59
CA THR A 106 -0.58 6.08 7.95
C THR A 106 -0.62 4.56 8.09
N PRO A 107 0.47 3.84 7.70
CA PRO A 107 0.54 2.40 7.89
C PRO A 107 0.44 2.04 9.37
N ARG A 108 -0.38 1.03 9.66
CA ARG A 108 -0.51 0.47 11.00
C ARG A 108 -0.29 -1.04 10.94
N THR A 109 0.71 -1.52 11.65
CA THR A 109 0.90 -2.97 11.82
C THR A 109 -0.26 -3.54 12.64
N LEU A 110 -0.91 -4.56 12.10
CA LEU A 110 -1.94 -5.32 12.80
C LEU A 110 -1.33 -6.53 13.50
N LEU A 111 -0.43 -7.25 12.82
CA LEU A 111 0.16 -8.49 13.30
C LEU A 111 1.60 -8.63 12.79
N GLY A 112 2.44 -9.31 13.58
CA GLY A 112 3.67 -9.91 13.05
C GLY A 112 4.85 -8.98 12.76
N ALA A 113 4.91 -7.81 13.39
CA ALA A 113 6.03 -6.87 13.25
C ALA A 113 7.41 -7.50 13.53
N GLY A 114 7.51 -8.49 14.43
CA GLY A 114 8.75 -9.27 14.65
C GLY A 114 9.99 -8.43 15.01
N GLY A 115 9.82 -7.19 15.47
CA GLY A 115 10.88 -6.22 15.81
C GLY A 115 10.82 -4.93 15.00
N GLU A 116 11.45 -3.86 15.50
CA GLU A 116 11.38 -2.51 14.90
C GLU A 116 11.91 -2.46 13.46
N LYS A 117 12.98 -3.19 13.15
CA LYS A 117 13.57 -3.20 11.78
C LYS A 117 12.57 -3.74 10.76
N ARG A 118 11.94 -4.88 11.06
CA ARG A 118 10.96 -5.52 10.17
C ARG A 118 9.69 -4.69 10.07
N GLU A 119 9.24 -4.09 11.17
CA GLU A 119 8.12 -3.16 11.15
C GLU A 119 8.36 -1.96 10.23
N ARG A 120 9.50 -1.27 10.37
CA ARG A 120 9.86 -0.11 9.54
C ARG A 120 9.92 -0.46 8.05
N ILE A 121 10.53 -1.59 7.71
CA ILE A 121 10.61 -2.05 6.32
C ILE A 121 9.21 -2.38 5.80
N GLY A 122 8.39 -3.07 6.59
CA GLY A 122 7.01 -3.35 6.23
C GLY A 122 6.20 -2.08 5.99
N HIS A 123 6.34 -1.06 6.85
CA HIS A 123 5.69 0.24 6.67
C HIS A 123 6.16 0.94 5.40
N LEU A 124 7.45 0.87 5.06
CA LEU A 124 7.98 1.43 3.81
C LEU A 124 7.29 0.79 2.59
N TYR A 125 7.26 -0.54 2.51
CA TYR A 125 6.57 -1.25 1.42
C TYR A 125 5.09 -0.91 1.38
N ALA A 126 4.43 -0.92 2.54
CA ALA A 126 3.01 -0.60 2.65
C ALA A 126 2.74 0.82 2.09
N SER A 127 3.41 1.85 2.61
CA SER A 127 3.24 3.24 2.16
C SER A 127 3.44 3.40 0.65
N GLN A 128 4.44 2.71 0.09
CA GLN A 128 4.71 2.76 -1.34
C GLN A 128 3.58 2.13 -2.15
N ILE A 129 3.10 0.95 -1.75
CA ILE A 129 1.98 0.27 -2.40
C ILE A 129 0.72 1.13 -2.33
N GLY A 130 0.44 1.75 -1.17
CA GLY A 130 -0.67 2.69 -1.04
C GLY A 130 -0.55 3.88 -1.98
N SER A 131 0.67 4.42 -2.15
CA SER A 131 0.93 5.53 -3.06
C SER A 131 0.80 5.13 -4.53
N MET A 132 1.19 3.90 -4.89
CA MET A 132 0.98 3.36 -6.24
C MET A 132 -0.50 3.19 -6.56
N ILE A 133 -1.31 2.75 -5.59
CA ILE A 133 -2.76 2.62 -5.76
C ILE A 133 -3.37 4.00 -6.00
N LEU A 134 -3.04 5.01 -5.17
CA LEU A 134 -3.57 6.36 -5.36
C LEU A 134 -3.05 7.03 -6.64
N GLY A 135 -1.81 6.72 -7.04
CA GLY A 135 -1.25 7.19 -8.31
C GLY A 135 -1.97 6.62 -9.54
N ARG A 136 -2.58 5.43 -9.42
CA ARG A 136 -3.36 4.80 -10.50
C ARG A 136 -4.83 5.19 -10.48
N ASP A 137 -5.43 5.25 -9.29
CA ASP A 137 -6.81 5.66 -9.06
C ASP A 137 -6.88 6.65 -7.89
N PRO A 138 -6.87 7.97 -8.16
CA PRO A 138 -6.88 8.99 -7.11
C PRO A 138 -8.23 9.06 -6.37
N GLU A 139 -9.29 8.47 -6.90
CA GLU A 139 -10.60 8.38 -6.23
C GLU A 139 -10.70 7.19 -5.29
N GLU A 140 -9.64 6.38 -5.18
CA GLU A 140 -9.62 5.23 -4.29
C GLU A 140 -9.64 5.66 -2.81
N ARG A 141 -10.63 5.15 -2.08
CA ARG A 141 -10.89 5.48 -0.67
C ARG A 141 -10.90 4.24 0.23
N ARG A 142 -10.81 3.04 -0.34
CA ARG A 142 -10.82 1.79 0.41
C ARG A 142 -9.57 1.67 1.27
N THR A 143 -9.68 0.93 2.37
CA THR A 143 -8.49 0.59 3.17
C THR A 143 -7.70 -0.50 2.45
N VAL A 144 -6.39 -0.33 2.35
CA VAL A 144 -5.49 -1.36 1.81
C VAL A 144 -4.99 -2.21 2.97
N LEU A 145 -5.13 -3.53 2.85
CA LEU A 145 -4.57 -4.50 3.77
C LEU A 145 -3.43 -5.24 3.08
N VAL A 146 -2.21 -5.04 3.56
CA VAL A 146 -0.99 -5.62 3.00
C VAL A 146 -0.50 -6.73 3.92
N GLY A 147 -0.44 -7.95 3.40
CA GLY A 147 0.21 -9.09 4.04
C GLY A 147 1.61 -9.28 3.47
N LEU A 148 2.64 -9.23 4.31
CA LEU A 148 4.05 -9.38 3.93
C LEU A 148 4.65 -10.65 4.51
N GLY A 149 5.23 -11.44 3.63
CA GLY A 149 5.94 -12.68 3.92
C GLY A 149 7.36 -12.66 3.41
N LEU A 150 8.08 -11.54 3.58
CA LEU A 150 9.43 -11.36 3.06
C LEU A 150 10.48 -12.08 3.90
N GLU A 151 11.37 -12.80 3.22
CA GLU A 151 12.57 -13.39 3.81
C GLU A 151 13.63 -12.30 3.94
N LEU A 152 13.56 -11.59 5.06
CA LEU A 152 14.54 -10.57 5.42
C LEU A 152 15.86 -11.29 5.78
N GLY A 153 16.73 -11.48 4.78
CA GLY A 153 17.99 -12.20 4.93
C GLY A 153 18.85 -11.62 6.06
N GLU A 154 19.21 -12.46 7.03
CA GLU A 154 20.13 -12.10 8.12
C GLU A 154 21.59 -11.98 7.65
N LYS A 155 21.88 -12.32 6.38
CA LYS A 155 23.24 -12.35 5.82
C LYS A 155 23.43 -11.26 4.76
N ASP A 156 24.23 -10.26 5.12
CA ASP A 156 25.00 -9.36 4.22
C ASP A 156 24.25 -8.68 3.05
N ALA A 157 23.02 -8.25 3.28
CA ALA A 157 22.11 -7.79 2.23
C ALA A 157 22.24 -6.30 1.85
N ARG A 158 23.46 -5.75 1.73
CA ARG A 158 23.62 -4.32 1.38
C ARG A 158 23.48 -4.01 -0.12
N GLU A 159 23.79 -4.97 -0.98
CA GLU A 159 23.86 -4.71 -2.44
C GLU A 159 22.58 -5.15 -3.17
N GLY A 160 21.88 -6.20 -2.72
CA GLY A 160 20.64 -6.69 -3.35
C GLY A 160 19.32 -6.22 -2.72
N GLU A 161 19.31 -5.60 -1.53
CA GLU A 161 18.06 -5.17 -0.87
C GLU A 161 17.31 -4.11 -1.68
N ARG A 162 18.03 -3.19 -2.32
CA ARG A 162 17.44 -2.12 -3.13
C ARG A 162 16.86 -2.64 -4.44
N GLU A 163 17.59 -3.51 -5.12
CA GLU A 163 17.12 -4.13 -6.37
C GLU A 163 15.86 -4.95 -6.10
N GLY A 164 15.89 -5.83 -5.09
CA GLY A 164 14.71 -6.60 -4.70
C GLY A 164 13.54 -5.75 -4.22
N TYR A 165 13.79 -4.57 -3.64
CA TYR A 165 12.72 -3.61 -3.34
C TYR A 165 12.02 -3.13 -4.61
N PHE A 166 12.76 -2.72 -5.64
CA PHE A 166 12.18 -2.25 -6.90
C PHE A 166 11.52 -3.38 -7.69
N ASP A 167 12.16 -4.55 -7.77
CA ASP A 167 11.59 -5.74 -8.43
C ASP A 167 10.27 -6.15 -7.79
N LEU A 168 10.16 -6.07 -6.46
CA LEU A 168 8.93 -6.38 -5.75
C LEU A 168 7.83 -5.36 -6.07
N LEU A 169 8.14 -4.08 -6.11
CA LEU A 169 7.17 -3.05 -6.45
C LEU A 169 6.71 -3.16 -7.90
N GLU A 170 7.60 -3.49 -8.83
CA GLU A 170 7.23 -3.76 -10.22
C GLU A 170 6.28 -4.97 -10.31
N LEU A 171 6.57 -6.04 -9.56
CA LEU A 171 5.70 -7.20 -9.47
C LEU A 171 4.32 -6.86 -8.90
N VAL A 172 4.27 -6.00 -7.87
CA VAL A 172 3.01 -5.49 -7.30
C VAL A 172 2.27 -4.64 -8.34
N GLN A 173 2.96 -3.75 -9.05
CA GLN A 173 2.36 -2.92 -10.10
C GLN A 173 1.67 -3.77 -11.18
N GLY A 174 2.23 -4.94 -11.50
CA GLY A 174 1.66 -5.90 -12.44
C GLY A 174 0.32 -6.53 -12.02
N VAL A 175 -0.01 -6.52 -10.72
CA VAL A 175 -1.28 -7.09 -10.20
C VAL A 175 -2.31 -6.04 -9.77
N LEU A 176 -1.92 -4.76 -9.72
CA LEU A 176 -2.82 -3.67 -9.34
C LEU A 176 -3.84 -3.34 -10.44
#